data_AF-A0A7S3S7X6-F1
#
_entry.id   AF-A0A7S3S7X6-F1
#
_cell.length_a   1.000
_cell.length_b   1.000
_cell.length_c   1.000
_cell.angle_alpha   90.00
_cell.angle_beta   90.00
_cell.angle_gamma   90.00
#
_symmetry.space_group_name_H-M   'P 1'
#
loop_
_entity.id
_entity.type
_entity.pdbx_description
1 polymer ?
#
loop_
_entity_poly.entity_id
_entity_poly.type
_entity_poly.pdbx_seq_one_letter_code
_entity_poly.pdbx_strand_id
1 'polypeptide(L)'
;PQESSSASSSPPMVAVANDAYKLRLVSVDTMVTSKTVLGPTHGGPVTRMLRLPIDPEITHSATEREGKAKDEKAGEEAVRAASDVCGTKLAADGYAVYTTYEKVIGLVRLPFDGNPNNGMGLIAHPGELSSIAVTADGGWVITAGGSDLSIHMWAVDTSALDATAAAGGAGAVPFERMLDGGREGAFYSEMADYFCYAQLRAQGEDAVEERRVPGRVPAAELSNLMRAIGYYPTDREIDDMVQEVTAGGATDVDFDDFLKLYINHRPVVGVTPSQIADAFRVLAATYGGAGKEGSANGSQEPLLSRSALVRA
;
A
#
# COMPACT_ATOMS: atom_id res chain seq x y z
N PRO A 1 22.97 -34.14 22.87
CA PRO A 1 22.09 -32.96 22.94
C PRO A 1 22.19 -32.17 21.64
N GLN A 2 21.38 -32.55 20.65
CA GLN A 2 21.25 -31.80 19.41
C GLN A 2 20.39 -30.58 19.69
N GLU A 3 20.94 -29.39 19.42
CA GLU A 3 20.18 -28.14 19.37
C GLU A 3 19.14 -28.28 18.24
N SER A 4 17.88 -28.27 18.63
CA SER A 4 16.77 -28.17 17.69
C SER A 4 16.82 -26.78 17.08
N SER A 5 16.87 -26.72 15.75
CA SER A 5 16.73 -25.48 14.99
C SER A 5 15.39 -24.84 15.35
N SER A 6 15.44 -23.74 16.10
CA SER A 6 14.26 -22.91 16.33
C SER A 6 13.76 -22.43 14.96
N ALA A 7 12.52 -22.79 14.64
CA ALA A 7 11.85 -22.26 13.47
C ALA A 7 11.81 -20.75 13.59
N SER A 8 12.44 -20.05 12.64
CA SER A 8 12.38 -18.59 12.52
C SER A 8 10.92 -18.17 12.37
N SER A 9 10.26 -17.81 13.48
CA SER A 9 8.94 -17.20 13.45
C SER A 9 9.13 -15.76 12.97
N SER A 10 8.42 -15.37 11.91
CA SER A 10 8.33 -13.97 11.49
C SER A 10 7.97 -13.10 12.70
N PRO A 11 8.63 -11.94 12.89
CA PRO A 11 8.37 -11.08 14.03
C PRO A 11 6.90 -10.65 14.06
N PRO A 12 6.32 -10.39 15.24
CA PRO A 12 4.95 -9.90 15.34
C PRO A 12 4.81 -8.58 14.57
N MET A 13 3.77 -8.51 13.75
CA MET A 13 3.45 -7.36 12.90
C MET A 13 2.15 -6.72 13.37
N VAL A 14 2.08 -5.39 13.30
CA VAL A 14 0.87 -4.59 13.54
C VAL A 14 0.46 -3.89 12.25
N ALA A 15 -0.82 -3.98 11.91
CA ALA A 15 -1.40 -3.19 10.83
C ALA A 15 -1.91 -1.85 11.37
N VAL A 16 -1.51 -0.75 10.75
CA VAL A 16 -1.93 0.62 11.10
C VAL A 16 -2.58 1.27 9.89
N ALA A 17 -3.74 1.88 10.09
CA ALA A 17 -4.43 2.68 9.08
C ALA A 17 -4.35 4.17 9.41
N ASN A 18 -4.39 5.03 8.39
CA ASN A 18 -4.48 6.49 8.58
C ASN A 18 -5.54 7.14 7.68
N ASP A 19 -5.69 8.46 7.83
CA ASP A 19 -6.59 9.31 7.06
C ASP A 19 -6.16 9.56 5.61
N ALA A 20 -4.90 9.26 5.27
CA ALA A 20 -4.39 9.23 3.90
C ALA A 20 -4.70 7.92 3.16
N TYR A 21 -5.61 7.09 3.70
CA TYR A 21 -6.01 5.79 3.15
C TYR A 21 -4.85 4.79 3.00
N LYS A 22 -3.81 4.91 3.84
CA LYS A 22 -2.68 3.97 3.84
C LYS A 22 -2.85 2.91 4.91
N LEU A 23 -2.58 1.67 4.55
CA LEU A 23 -2.39 0.57 5.49
C LEU A 23 -0.90 0.25 5.55
N ARG A 24 -0.32 0.29 6.75
CA ARG A 24 1.09 0.01 7.00
C ARG A 24 1.24 -1.22 7.87
N LEU A 25 2.09 -2.14 7.45
CA LEU A 25 2.54 -3.27 8.26
C LEU A 25 3.83 -2.87 8.96
N VAL A 26 3.77 -2.73 10.28
CA VAL A 26 4.89 -2.30 11.12
C VAL A 26 5.36 -3.47 11.97
N SER A 27 6.66 -3.74 11.97
CA SER A 27 7.23 -4.73 12.88
C SER A 27 7.23 -4.19 14.31
N VAL A 28 6.73 -4.98 15.26
CA VAL A 28 6.67 -4.58 16.67
C VAL A 28 8.07 -4.46 17.27
N ASP A 29 9.02 -5.29 16.83
CA ASP A 29 10.35 -5.34 17.41
C ASP A 29 11.22 -4.17 16.95
N THR A 30 11.14 -3.82 15.66
CA THR A 30 11.99 -2.76 15.08
C THR A 30 11.28 -1.41 14.98
N MET A 31 9.94 -1.38 15.11
CA MET A 31 9.10 -0.20 14.83
C MET A 31 9.28 0.34 13.41
N VAL A 32 9.72 -0.50 12.49
CA VAL A 32 9.95 -0.16 11.10
C VAL A 32 8.78 -0.63 10.25
N THR A 33 8.37 0.22 9.29
CA THR A 33 7.39 -0.12 8.29
C THR A 33 7.98 -1.16 7.34
N SER A 34 7.43 -2.36 7.35
CA SER A 34 7.82 -3.42 6.41
C SER A 34 7.13 -3.28 5.06
N LYS A 35 5.93 -2.70 5.03
CA LYS A 35 5.14 -2.57 3.81
C LYS A 35 4.11 -1.45 3.95
N THR A 36 3.94 -0.65 2.91
CA THR A 36 2.83 0.31 2.78
C THR A 36 1.95 -0.09 1.60
N VAL A 37 0.65 -0.23 1.84
CA VAL A 37 -0.32 -0.47 0.76
C VAL A 37 -1.40 0.59 0.76
N LEU A 38 -2.00 0.79 -0.41
CA LEU A 38 -3.22 1.55 -0.52
C LEU A 38 -4.37 0.76 0.12
N GLY A 39 -4.97 1.32 1.17
CA GLY A 39 -6.14 0.77 1.82
C GLY A 39 -7.44 1.07 1.06
N PRO A 40 -8.59 0.62 1.59
CA PRO A 40 -9.89 0.94 1.02
C PRO A 40 -10.11 2.45 0.90
N THR A 41 -10.52 2.91 -0.29
CA THR A 41 -10.70 4.35 -0.60
C THR A 41 -12.17 4.79 -0.55
N HIS A 42 -13.09 3.89 -0.22
CA HIS A 42 -14.53 4.16 -0.15
C HIS A 42 -15.00 4.31 1.31
N GLY A 43 -15.91 5.23 1.58
CA GLY A 43 -16.52 5.41 2.92
C GLY A 43 -15.65 6.16 3.94
N GLY A 44 -14.51 6.71 3.51
CA GLY A 44 -13.58 7.44 4.37
C GLY A 44 -12.49 6.53 4.98
N PRO A 45 -11.66 7.07 5.88
CA PRO A 45 -10.56 6.33 6.49
C PRO A 45 -11.04 5.13 7.30
N VAL A 46 -10.22 4.07 7.31
CA VAL A 46 -10.45 2.89 8.15
C VAL A 46 -10.30 3.26 9.62
N THR A 47 -11.34 2.99 10.42
CA THR A 47 -11.39 3.29 11.86
C THR A 47 -11.16 2.07 12.73
N ARG A 48 -11.58 0.89 12.27
CA ARG A 48 -11.37 -0.38 12.97
C ARG A 48 -11.09 -1.49 11.98
N MET A 49 -10.31 -2.45 12.43
CA MET A 49 -9.99 -3.64 11.68
C MET A 49 -9.88 -4.82 12.64
N LEU A 50 -10.53 -5.94 12.29
CA LEU A 50 -10.51 -7.17 13.07
C LEU A 50 -10.13 -8.33 12.15
N ARG A 51 -9.16 -9.15 12.57
CA ARG A 51 -8.86 -10.40 11.86
C ARG A 51 -10.01 -11.38 12.05
N LEU A 52 -10.41 -12.06 10.98
CA LEU A 52 -11.39 -13.14 11.06
C LEU A 52 -10.74 -14.40 11.62
N PRO A 53 -11.33 -15.07 12.62
CA PRO A 53 -10.85 -16.32 13.17
C PRO A 53 -11.28 -17.51 12.29
N ILE A 54 -10.99 -17.45 10.99
CA ILE A 54 -11.29 -18.50 10.01
C ILE A 54 -9.97 -19.06 9.50
N ASP A 55 -9.81 -20.39 9.59
CA ASP A 55 -8.68 -21.07 8.96
C ASP A 55 -8.95 -21.21 7.45
N PRO A 56 -8.08 -20.64 6.59
CA PRO A 56 -8.25 -20.70 5.14
C PRO A 56 -8.20 -22.15 4.60
N GLU A 57 -7.45 -23.04 5.25
CA GLU A 57 -7.34 -24.45 4.82
C GLU A 57 -8.65 -25.25 5.00
N ILE A 58 -9.47 -24.91 6.00
CA ILE A 58 -10.73 -25.63 6.27
C ILE A 58 -11.82 -25.19 5.28
N THR A 59 -11.82 -23.92 4.87
CA THR A 59 -12.84 -23.33 4.00
C THR A 59 -12.77 -23.89 2.58
N HIS A 60 -11.57 -24.05 2.00
CA HIS A 60 -11.41 -24.65 0.66
C HIS A 60 -11.89 -26.13 0.61
N SER A 61 -11.74 -26.88 1.71
CA SER A 61 -12.16 -28.28 1.78
C SER A 61 -13.69 -28.50 1.84
N ALA A 62 -14.45 -27.48 2.26
CA ALA A 62 -15.91 -27.54 2.32
C ALA A 62 -16.54 -27.28 0.95
N THR A 63 -15.99 -26.34 0.18
CA THR A 63 -16.45 -26.02 -1.19
C THR A 63 -16.08 -27.10 -2.21
N GLU A 64 -14.95 -27.80 -2.03
CA GLU A 64 -14.56 -28.92 -2.92
C GLU A 64 -15.43 -30.18 -2.75
N ARG A 65 -16.20 -30.30 -1.67
CA ARG A 65 -17.11 -31.44 -1.46
C ARG A 65 -18.41 -31.33 -2.26
N GLU A 66 -18.75 -30.16 -2.80
CA GLU A 66 -19.97 -29.97 -3.59
C GLU A 66 -19.75 -29.80 -5.10
N GLY A 67 -18.50 -29.76 -5.58
CA GLY A 67 -18.19 -29.50 -6.98
C GLY A 67 -17.04 -30.33 -7.56
N LYS A 68 -17.17 -31.66 -7.61
CA LYS A 68 -16.21 -32.50 -8.38
C LYS A 68 -16.78 -32.91 -9.74
N ALA A 69 -16.37 -32.19 -10.79
CA ALA A 69 -16.11 -32.79 -12.11
C ALA A 69 -15.15 -31.93 -12.97
N LYS A 70 -13.90 -32.41 -13.03
CA LYS A 70 -12.88 -32.30 -14.11
C LYS A 70 -11.85 -31.17 -14.07
N ASP A 71 -10.61 -31.66 -14.13
CA ASP A 71 -9.37 -31.10 -14.67
C ASP A 71 -8.95 -29.70 -14.20
N GLU A 72 -8.07 -29.64 -13.20
CA GLU A 72 -7.14 -28.52 -13.05
C GLU A 72 -5.93 -28.94 -12.21
N LYS A 73 -4.86 -29.38 -12.89
CA LYS A 73 -3.54 -29.63 -12.28
C LYS A 73 -2.52 -28.56 -12.68
N ALA A 74 -2.99 -27.41 -13.17
CA ALA A 74 -2.16 -26.31 -13.68
C ALA A 74 -2.30 -25.00 -12.89
N GLY A 75 -3.37 -24.84 -12.08
CA GLY A 75 -3.61 -23.62 -11.29
C GLY A 75 -2.91 -23.59 -9.92
N GLU A 76 -2.78 -24.75 -9.25
CA GLU A 76 -2.18 -24.84 -7.91
C GLU A 76 -0.68 -24.53 -7.87
N GLU A 77 0.05 -24.81 -8.97
CA GLU A 77 1.47 -24.50 -9.08
C GLU A 77 1.74 -23.00 -9.27
N ALA A 78 0.80 -22.26 -9.87
CA ALA A 78 0.93 -20.82 -10.12
C ALA A 78 0.69 -19.98 -8.86
N VAL A 79 -0.22 -20.40 -7.97
CA VAL A 79 -0.52 -19.70 -6.71
C VAL A 79 0.63 -19.86 -5.71
N ARG A 80 1.27 -21.04 -5.68
CA ARG A 80 2.45 -21.29 -4.85
C ARG A 80 3.69 -20.55 -5.34
N ALA A 81 3.86 -20.42 -6.66
CA ALA A 81 4.97 -19.67 -7.25
C ALA A 81 4.88 -18.14 -7.03
N ALA A 82 3.67 -17.58 -6.90
CA ALA A 82 3.49 -16.15 -6.58
C ALA A 82 3.86 -15.82 -5.11
N SER A 83 3.78 -16.80 -4.21
CA SER A 83 4.19 -16.67 -2.80
C SER A 83 5.72 -16.72 -2.60
N ASP A 84 6.50 -17.19 -3.59
CA ASP A 84 7.91 -17.55 -3.41
C ASP A 84 8.92 -16.55 -3.99
N VAL A 85 8.49 -15.40 -4.54
CA VAL A 85 9.41 -14.41 -5.17
C VAL A 85 9.84 -13.28 -4.23
N CYS A 86 9.31 -13.19 -3.01
CA CYS A 86 9.88 -12.29 -2.00
C CYS A 86 9.82 -12.98 -0.65
N GLY A 87 11.00 -13.31 -0.09
CA GLY A 87 11.23 -14.09 1.13
C GLY A 87 10.73 -13.44 2.43
N THR A 88 9.47 -13.02 2.45
CA THR A 88 8.75 -12.58 3.62
C THR A 88 7.58 -13.54 3.77
N LYS A 89 7.65 -14.45 4.74
CA LYS A 89 6.46 -15.15 5.24
C LYS A 89 5.56 -14.08 5.87
N LEU A 90 4.77 -13.39 5.03
CA LEU A 90 3.83 -12.37 5.49
C LEU A 90 2.83 -13.06 6.43
N ALA A 91 2.43 -12.33 7.47
CA ALA A 91 1.50 -12.76 8.50
C ALA A 91 0.35 -13.61 7.89
N ALA A 92 0.25 -14.85 8.36
CA ALA A 92 -0.52 -15.96 7.81
C ALA A 92 -1.79 -15.57 7.02
N ASP A 93 -1.93 -16.19 5.84
CA ASP A 93 -3.12 -16.15 4.98
C ASP A 93 -4.41 -16.15 5.80
N GLY A 94 -5.39 -15.37 5.33
CA GLY A 94 -6.67 -15.26 5.98
C GLY A 94 -7.39 -13.97 5.59
N TYR A 95 -8.20 -13.45 6.49
CA TYR A 95 -9.06 -12.32 6.20
C TYR A 95 -9.13 -11.36 7.38
N ALA A 96 -9.39 -10.10 7.07
CA ALA A 96 -9.74 -9.09 8.04
C ALA A 96 -11.02 -8.39 7.59
N VAL A 97 -11.84 -7.99 8.57
CA VAL A 97 -12.96 -7.09 8.36
C VAL A 97 -12.58 -5.71 8.82
N TYR A 98 -13.04 -4.70 8.11
CA TYR A 98 -12.78 -3.31 8.46
C TYR A 98 -14.05 -2.49 8.46
N THR A 99 -14.04 -1.40 9.21
CA THR A 99 -15.05 -0.36 9.15
C THR A 99 -14.40 0.97 8.86
N THR A 100 -15.15 1.83 8.22
CA THR A 100 -14.77 3.23 7.99
C THR A 100 -15.49 4.15 8.96
N TYR A 101 -15.11 5.43 8.99
CA TYR A 101 -15.78 6.43 9.84
C TYR A 101 -17.25 6.60 9.48
N GLU A 102 -17.58 6.56 8.19
CA GLU A 102 -18.95 6.72 7.74
C GLU A 102 -19.71 5.39 7.89
N LYS A 103 -20.10 4.81 6.77
CA LYS A 103 -21.11 3.76 6.70
C LYS A 103 -20.60 2.45 6.14
N VAL A 104 -19.32 2.37 5.77
CA VAL A 104 -18.81 1.20 5.04
C VAL A 104 -18.23 0.18 6.02
N ILE A 105 -18.68 -1.06 5.88
CA ILE A 105 -18.00 -2.27 6.33
C ILE A 105 -17.35 -2.93 5.11
N GLY A 106 -16.22 -3.58 5.28
CA GLY A 106 -15.64 -4.38 4.23
C GLY A 106 -14.86 -5.58 4.72
N LEU A 107 -14.52 -6.43 3.76
CA LEU A 107 -13.72 -7.64 3.92
C LEU A 107 -12.47 -7.47 3.06
N VAL A 108 -11.32 -7.84 3.60
CA VAL A 108 -10.04 -7.76 2.90
C VAL A 108 -9.23 -9.02 3.17
N ARG A 109 -8.58 -9.54 2.13
CA ARG A 109 -7.71 -10.70 2.18
C ARG A 109 -6.36 -10.32 2.78
N LEU A 110 -5.81 -11.24 3.56
CA LEU A 110 -4.46 -11.18 4.11
C LEU A 110 -3.56 -12.15 3.33
N PRO A 111 -2.28 -11.79 3.16
CA PRO A 111 -1.67 -10.58 3.71
C PRO A 111 -1.92 -9.33 2.86
N PHE A 112 -1.72 -8.14 3.45
CA PHE A 112 -1.89 -6.88 2.73
C PHE A 112 -0.82 -6.73 1.63
N ASP A 113 -1.27 -6.78 0.38
CA ASP A 113 -0.42 -6.66 -0.82
C ASP A 113 -0.80 -5.45 -1.70
N GLY A 114 -1.89 -4.76 -1.37
CA GLY A 114 -2.39 -3.59 -2.11
C GLY A 114 -3.17 -3.94 -3.38
N ASN A 115 -3.40 -5.23 -3.66
CA ASN A 115 -4.22 -5.62 -4.80
C ASN A 115 -5.67 -5.12 -4.60
N PRO A 116 -6.21 -4.30 -5.50
CA PRO A 116 -7.56 -3.75 -5.35
C PRO A 116 -8.66 -4.83 -5.34
N ASN A 117 -8.40 -6.02 -5.89
CA ASN A 117 -9.35 -7.12 -5.94
C ASN A 117 -9.34 -7.98 -4.66
N ASN A 118 -8.40 -7.73 -3.74
CA ASN A 118 -8.34 -8.42 -2.45
C ASN A 118 -9.25 -7.78 -1.40
N GLY A 119 -9.97 -6.71 -1.73
CA GLY A 119 -10.88 -6.02 -0.83
C GLY A 119 -12.27 -5.86 -1.43
N MET A 120 -13.26 -5.84 -0.56
CA MET A 120 -14.61 -5.39 -0.88
C MET A 120 -15.13 -4.47 0.21
N GLY A 121 -16.17 -3.70 -0.11
CA GLY A 121 -16.84 -2.81 0.83
C GLY A 121 -18.31 -2.68 0.48
N LEU A 122 -19.16 -2.58 1.50
CA LEU A 122 -20.60 -2.40 1.37
C LEU A 122 -21.11 -1.41 2.41
N ILE A 123 -22.26 -0.80 2.13
CA ILE A 123 -22.90 0.14 3.05
C ILE A 123 -23.56 -0.67 4.16
N ALA A 124 -23.00 -0.57 5.36
CA ALA A 124 -23.50 -1.22 6.56
C ALA A 124 -24.68 -0.45 7.18
N HIS A 125 -24.57 0.87 7.30
CA HIS A 125 -25.55 1.71 7.98
C HIS A 125 -25.86 2.98 7.15
N PRO A 126 -26.97 3.70 7.38
CA PRO A 126 -27.20 5.00 6.74
C PRO A 126 -26.29 6.13 7.27
N GLY A 127 -25.64 5.91 8.42
CA GLY A 127 -24.76 6.88 9.08
C GLY A 127 -23.50 6.23 9.66
N GLU A 128 -22.92 6.89 10.67
CA GLU A 128 -21.65 6.51 11.29
C GLU A 128 -21.71 5.13 11.96
N LEU A 129 -20.62 4.38 11.81
CA LEU A 129 -20.38 3.10 12.47
C LEU A 129 -19.74 3.32 13.84
N SER A 130 -20.45 2.93 14.90
CA SER A 130 -19.96 3.08 16.28
C SER A 130 -19.19 1.85 16.76
N SER A 131 -19.49 0.65 16.24
CA SER A 131 -18.79 -0.57 16.63
C SER A 131 -18.88 -1.71 15.62
N ILE A 132 -17.91 -2.62 15.71
CA ILE A 132 -17.84 -3.88 14.97
C ILE A 132 -17.38 -5.00 15.91
N ALA A 133 -17.96 -6.18 15.76
CA ALA A 133 -17.54 -7.41 16.43
C ALA A 133 -17.65 -8.59 15.45
N VAL A 134 -16.87 -9.64 15.70
CA VAL A 134 -16.87 -10.88 14.90
C VAL A 134 -17.20 -12.04 15.82
N THR A 135 -18.00 -13.00 15.34
CA THR A 135 -18.28 -14.23 16.10
C THR A 135 -17.04 -15.11 16.22
N ALA A 136 -16.99 -15.97 17.24
CA ALA A 136 -15.82 -16.80 17.53
C ALA A 136 -15.47 -17.78 16.39
N ASP A 137 -16.46 -18.17 15.58
CA ASP A 137 -16.32 -19.01 14.39
C ASP A 137 -16.02 -18.21 13.11
N GLY A 138 -16.03 -16.87 13.18
CA GLY A 138 -15.81 -15.98 12.04
C GLY A 138 -16.95 -15.94 11.02
N GLY A 139 -18.03 -16.70 11.23
CA GLY A 139 -19.13 -16.81 10.27
C GLY A 139 -20.01 -15.56 10.19
N TRP A 140 -19.96 -14.70 11.22
CA TRP A 140 -20.76 -13.48 11.29
C TRP A 140 -19.96 -12.27 11.74
N VAL A 141 -20.30 -11.14 11.16
CA VAL A 141 -19.87 -9.81 11.62
C VAL A 141 -21.10 -9.05 12.12
N ILE A 142 -20.96 -8.43 13.28
CA ILE A 142 -21.99 -7.60 13.90
C ILE A 142 -21.52 -6.15 13.85
N THR A 143 -22.33 -5.26 13.29
CA THR A 143 -22.08 -3.82 13.26
C THR A 143 -23.15 -3.07 14.06
N ALA A 144 -22.73 -2.03 14.77
CA ALA A 144 -23.65 -1.12 15.47
C ALA A 144 -23.53 0.27 14.86
N GLY A 145 -24.64 0.79 14.35
CA GLY A 145 -24.72 2.17 13.86
C GLY A 145 -24.89 3.14 15.01
N GLY A 146 -24.35 4.35 14.85
CA GLY A 146 -24.35 5.38 15.88
C GLY A 146 -25.68 6.10 15.97
N SER A 147 -26.02 6.88 14.93
CA SER A 147 -27.20 7.73 14.91
C SER A 147 -28.48 7.02 14.48
N ASP A 148 -28.37 5.87 13.80
CA ASP A 148 -29.52 5.11 13.32
C ASP A 148 -30.07 4.13 14.37
N LEU A 149 -29.37 3.98 15.50
CA LEU A 149 -29.71 3.10 16.63
C LEU A 149 -29.97 1.65 16.21
N SER A 150 -29.32 1.18 15.14
CA SER A 150 -29.52 -0.16 14.60
C SER A 150 -28.29 -1.05 14.78
N ILE A 151 -28.53 -2.36 14.83
CA ILE A 151 -27.49 -3.39 14.80
C ILE A 151 -27.76 -4.26 13.58
N HIS A 152 -26.75 -4.46 12.76
CA HIS A 152 -26.81 -5.37 11.62
C HIS A 152 -25.89 -6.58 11.82
N MET A 153 -26.34 -7.71 11.31
CA MET A 153 -25.60 -8.97 11.29
C MET A 153 -25.35 -9.38 9.85
N TRP A 154 -24.09 -9.65 9.53
CA TRP A 154 -23.60 -9.94 8.20
C TRP A 154 -23.00 -11.34 8.18
N ALA A 155 -23.54 -12.23 7.34
CA ALA A 155 -22.92 -13.51 7.09
C ALA A 155 -21.62 -13.31 6.30
N VAL A 156 -20.55 -13.99 6.71
CA VAL A 156 -19.26 -13.92 6.04
C VAL A 156 -19.17 -15.01 4.98
N ASP A 157 -18.95 -14.59 3.74
CA ASP A 157 -18.60 -15.47 2.63
C ASP A 157 -17.28 -14.99 2.01
N THR A 158 -16.22 -15.78 2.20
CA THR A 158 -14.89 -15.48 1.67
C THR A 158 -14.72 -15.96 0.23
N SER A 159 -15.54 -16.93 -0.21
CA SER A 159 -15.38 -17.55 -1.54
C SER A 159 -15.63 -16.57 -2.68
N ALA A 160 -16.59 -15.65 -2.50
CA ALA A 160 -16.85 -14.58 -3.45
C ALA A 160 -15.67 -13.61 -3.59
N LEU A 161 -14.98 -13.32 -2.48
CA LEU A 161 -13.79 -12.47 -2.49
C LEU A 161 -12.61 -13.20 -3.14
N ASP A 162 -12.42 -14.48 -2.85
CA ASP A 162 -11.41 -15.31 -3.51
C ASP A 162 -11.60 -15.38 -5.02
N ALA A 163 -12.84 -15.59 -5.47
CA ALA A 163 -13.18 -15.61 -6.89
C ALA A 163 -12.89 -14.24 -7.55
N THR A 164 -13.17 -13.15 -6.84
CA THR A 164 -12.87 -11.78 -7.31
C THR A 164 -11.37 -11.55 -7.43
N ALA A 165 -10.60 -11.94 -6.41
CA ALA A 165 -9.15 -11.85 -6.41
C ALA A 165 -8.53 -12.67 -7.55
N ALA A 166 -9.00 -13.90 -7.77
CA ALA A 166 -8.55 -14.77 -8.85
C ALA A 166 -8.86 -14.19 -10.24
N ALA A 167 -10.06 -13.64 -10.44
CA ALA A 167 -10.44 -12.98 -11.70
C ALA A 167 -9.70 -11.65 -11.93
N GLY A 168 -9.18 -11.03 -10.86
CA GLY A 168 -8.43 -9.78 -10.89
C GLY A 168 -7.12 -9.85 -11.66
N GLY A 169 -6.57 -11.05 -11.84
CA GLY A 169 -5.25 -11.28 -12.44
C GLY A 169 -4.13 -11.25 -11.41
N ALA A 170 -2.92 -11.62 -11.85
CA ALA A 170 -1.73 -11.71 -11.01
C ALA A 170 -0.70 -10.61 -11.32
N GLY A 171 0.27 -10.42 -10.42
CA GLY A 171 1.37 -9.50 -10.63
C GLY A 171 0.94 -8.03 -10.66
N ALA A 172 1.37 -7.29 -11.66
CA ALA A 172 1.05 -5.87 -11.83
C ALA A 172 -0.34 -5.60 -12.44
N VAL A 173 -0.98 -6.60 -13.06
CA VAL A 173 -2.24 -6.42 -13.82
C VAL A 173 -3.35 -5.72 -13.01
N PRO A 174 -3.59 -6.04 -11.72
CA PRO A 174 -4.56 -5.30 -10.92
C PRO A 174 -4.23 -3.81 -10.75
N PHE A 175 -2.94 -3.48 -10.62
CA PHE A 175 -2.44 -2.13 -10.38
C PHE A 175 -2.46 -1.29 -11.65
N GLU A 176 -2.19 -1.90 -12.81
CA GLU A 176 -2.32 -1.25 -14.12
C GLU A 176 -3.73 -0.67 -14.31
N ARG A 177 -4.77 -1.40 -13.89
CA ARG A 177 -6.17 -0.96 -13.99
C ARG A 177 -6.51 0.22 -13.09
N MET A 178 -5.67 0.53 -12.10
CA MET A 178 -5.85 1.67 -11.20
C MET A 178 -5.24 2.96 -11.78
N LEU A 179 -4.51 2.88 -12.89
CA LEU A 179 -4.03 4.05 -13.61
C LEU A 179 -5.13 4.63 -14.49
N ASP A 180 -5.08 5.95 -14.66
CA ASP A 180 -5.98 6.64 -15.59
C ASP A 180 -5.67 6.18 -17.03
N GLY A 181 -6.67 5.57 -17.67
CA GLY A 181 -6.53 4.95 -18.99
C GLY A 181 -5.94 3.53 -18.97
N GLY A 182 -5.56 2.99 -17.82
CA GLY A 182 -5.04 1.64 -17.68
C GLY A 182 -3.70 1.41 -18.40
N ARG A 183 -3.39 0.14 -18.72
CA ARG A 183 -2.16 -0.27 -19.41
C ARG A 183 -1.97 0.39 -20.79
N GLU A 184 -3.07 0.67 -21.49
CA GLU A 184 -3.06 1.32 -22.81
C GLU A 184 -3.13 2.85 -22.71
N GLY A 185 -3.19 3.40 -21.48
CA GLY A 185 -3.27 4.83 -21.23
C GLY A 185 -1.95 5.54 -21.47
N ALA A 186 -2.04 6.82 -21.85
CA ALA A 186 -0.88 7.68 -22.06
C ALA A 186 0.01 7.77 -20.81
N PHE A 187 -0.61 7.78 -19.61
CA PHE A 187 0.12 7.83 -18.36
C PHE A 187 0.97 6.58 -18.10
N TYR A 188 0.47 5.38 -18.47
CA TYR A 188 1.25 4.15 -18.38
C TYR A 188 2.48 4.20 -19.31
N SER A 189 2.30 4.67 -20.55
CA SER A 189 3.41 4.85 -21.50
C SER A 189 4.44 5.85 -20.97
N GLU A 190 3.99 6.97 -20.40
CA GLU A 190 4.86 7.97 -19.79
C GLU A 190 5.67 7.40 -18.60
N MET A 191 5.04 6.60 -17.73
CA MET A 191 5.75 5.90 -16.65
C MET A 191 6.84 4.97 -17.22
N ALA A 192 6.54 4.24 -18.30
CA ALA A 192 7.50 3.35 -18.96
C ALA A 192 8.67 4.11 -19.59
N ASP A 193 8.41 5.27 -20.20
CA ASP A 193 9.43 6.13 -20.78
C ASP A 193 10.36 6.70 -19.71
N TYR A 194 9.82 7.18 -18.58
CA TYR A 194 10.63 7.63 -17.44
C TYR A 194 11.43 6.49 -16.81
N PHE A 195 10.86 5.29 -16.74
CA PHE A 195 11.58 4.11 -16.26
C PHE A 195 12.74 3.74 -17.18
N CYS A 196 12.55 3.76 -18.50
CA CYS A 196 13.63 3.62 -19.48
C CYS A 196 14.68 4.71 -19.35
N TYR A 197 14.27 5.97 -19.16
CA TYR A 197 15.19 7.08 -18.95
C TYR A 197 16.04 6.91 -17.68
N ALA A 198 15.45 6.46 -16.57
CA ALA A 198 16.17 6.19 -15.34
C ALA A 198 17.24 5.10 -15.52
N GLN A 199 16.97 4.06 -16.31
CA GLN A 199 17.97 3.03 -16.63
C GLN A 199 19.18 3.62 -17.35
N LEU A 200 18.95 4.52 -18.32
CA LEU A 200 20.02 5.20 -19.06
C LEU A 200 20.81 6.15 -18.17
N ARG A 201 20.12 6.89 -17.29
CA ARG A 201 20.75 7.85 -16.37
C ARG A 201 21.60 7.16 -15.30
N ALA A 202 21.15 6.01 -14.79
CA ALA A 202 21.87 5.24 -13.77
C ALA A 202 23.26 4.74 -14.25
N GLN A 203 23.49 4.69 -15.56
CA GLN A 203 24.79 4.33 -16.15
C GLN A 203 25.80 5.50 -16.18
N GLY A 204 25.39 6.70 -15.77
CA GLY A 204 26.19 7.91 -15.78
C GLY A 204 25.89 8.81 -16.98
N GLU A 205 25.84 10.12 -16.73
CA GLU A 205 25.52 11.12 -17.77
C GLU A 205 26.63 11.20 -18.83
N ASP A 206 27.88 11.05 -18.40
CA ASP A 206 29.09 11.08 -19.24
C ASP A 206 29.51 9.69 -19.79
N ALA A 207 28.62 8.71 -19.76
CA ALA A 207 28.93 7.36 -20.26
C ALA A 207 29.27 7.38 -21.76
N VAL A 208 30.49 6.96 -22.10
CA VAL A 208 30.98 6.81 -23.48
C VAL A 208 30.64 5.41 -24.04
N GLU A 209 30.39 4.45 -23.16
CA GLU A 209 30.02 3.08 -23.50
C GLU A 209 28.58 2.98 -24.04
N GLU A 210 28.30 1.89 -24.77
CA GLU A 210 26.95 1.60 -25.24
C GLU A 210 25.97 1.45 -24.07
N ARG A 211 24.91 2.27 -24.09
CA ARG A 211 23.90 2.25 -23.03
C ARG A 211 22.98 1.05 -23.17
N ARG A 212 22.69 0.40 -22.05
CA ARG A 212 21.84 -0.79 -21.98
C ARG A 212 20.50 -0.48 -21.30
N VAL A 213 19.48 -1.28 -21.60
CA VAL A 213 18.16 -1.18 -20.96
C VAL A 213 17.82 -2.56 -20.38
N PRO A 214 18.37 -2.92 -19.20
CA PRO A 214 18.25 -4.26 -18.62
C PRO A 214 16.85 -4.59 -18.08
N GLY A 215 15.92 -3.64 -18.04
CA GLY A 215 14.58 -3.79 -17.48
C GLY A 215 14.51 -3.64 -15.96
N ARG A 216 15.60 -3.18 -15.32
CA ARG A 216 15.70 -2.93 -13.88
C ARG A 216 16.43 -1.61 -13.61
N VAL A 217 16.04 -0.94 -12.54
CA VAL A 217 16.59 0.34 -12.09
C VAL A 217 17.06 0.23 -10.64
N PRO A 218 18.24 0.77 -10.27
CA PRO A 218 18.68 0.79 -8.87
C PRO A 218 17.66 1.45 -7.95
N ALA A 219 17.42 0.91 -6.76
CA ALA A 219 16.44 1.46 -5.81
C ALA A 219 16.72 2.93 -5.43
N ALA A 220 17.97 3.38 -5.52
CA ALA A 220 18.37 4.77 -5.30
C ALA A 220 17.71 5.77 -6.28
N GLU A 221 17.31 5.32 -7.47
CA GLU A 221 16.64 6.17 -8.47
C GLU A 221 15.13 6.32 -8.22
N LEU A 222 14.54 5.61 -7.24
CA LEU A 222 13.12 5.72 -6.92
C LEU A 222 12.70 7.16 -6.64
N SER A 223 13.55 7.94 -5.96
CA SER A 223 13.29 9.35 -5.69
C SER A 223 13.15 10.19 -6.96
N ASN A 224 14.01 9.94 -7.95
CA ASN A 224 13.98 10.63 -9.24
C ASN A 224 12.77 10.19 -10.08
N LEU A 225 12.49 8.88 -10.09
CA LEU A 225 11.35 8.31 -10.79
C LEU A 225 10.01 8.84 -10.29
N MET A 226 9.79 8.83 -8.97
CA MET A 226 8.55 9.34 -8.36
C MET A 226 8.32 10.81 -8.75
N ARG A 227 9.37 11.63 -8.68
CA ARG A 227 9.30 13.06 -9.03
C ARG A 227 9.05 13.29 -10.51
N ALA A 228 9.64 12.45 -11.38
CA ALA A 228 9.45 12.55 -12.83
C ALA A 228 7.99 12.33 -13.23
N ILE A 229 7.29 11.42 -12.54
CA ILE A 229 5.86 11.13 -12.77
C ILE A 229 4.91 12.06 -11.98
N GLY A 230 5.43 13.13 -11.38
CA GLY A 230 4.64 14.15 -10.70
C GLY A 230 4.28 13.85 -9.24
N TYR A 231 4.86 12.81 -8.61
CA TYR A 231 4.70 12.54 -7.19
C TYR A 231 5.96 12.94 -6.40
N TYR A 232 5.79 13.74 -5.36
CA TYR A 232 6.89 14.28 -4.56
C TYR A 232 6.87 13.72 -3.13
N PRO A 233 7.30 12.46 -2.93
CA PRO A 233 7.42 11.87 -1.60
C PRO A 233 8.49 12.56 -0.76
N THR A 234 8.32 12.51 0.55
CA THR A 234 9.32 12.93 1.53
C THR A 234 10.53 11.98 1.54
N ASP A 235 11.68 12.44 2.03
CA ASP A 235 12.88 11.59 2.16
C ASP A 235 12.58 10.31 2.97
N ARG A 236 11.78 10.44 4.04
CA ARG A 236 11.34 9.29 4.85
C ARG A 236 10.48 8.30 4.08
N GLU A 237 9.56 8.78 3.24
CA GLU A 237 8.73 7.89 2.42
C GLU A 237 9.55 7.18 1.34
N ILE A 238 10.57 7.85 0.79
CA ILE A 238 11.53 7.21 -0.11
C ILE A 238 12.33 6.14 0.62
N ASP A 239 12.82 6.42 1.83
CA ASP A 239 13.54 5.44 2.64
C ASP A 239 12.65 4.20 2.93
N ASP A 240 11.38 4.43 3.28
CA ASP A 240 10.39 3.36 3.50
C ASP A 240 10.17 2.53 2.20
N MET A 241 10.04 3.17 1.03
CA MET A 241 9.91 2.46 -0.27
C MET A 241 11.15 1.65 -0.62
N VAL A 242 12.34 2.22 -0.44
CA VAL A 242 13.62 1.56 -0.68
C VAL A 242 13.74 0.35 0.25
N GLN A 243 13.36 0.50 1.52
CA GLN A 243 13.36 -0.61 2.45
C GLN A 243 12.39 -1.72 2.04
N GLU A 244 11.18 -1.37 1.58
CA GLU A 244 10.18 -2.34 1.11
C GLU A 244 10.72 -3.22 -0.03
N VAL A 245 11.43 -2.63 -1.00
CA VAL A 245 12.01 -3.40 -2.11
C VAL A 245 13.29 -4.14 -1.73
N THR A 246 14.11 -3.56 -0.84
CA THR A 246 15.42 -4.15 -0.48
C THR A 246 15.34 -5.18 0.64
N ALA A 247 14.18 -5.33 1.31
CA ALA A 247 14.00 -6.30 2.40
C ALA A 247 14.32 -7.76 2.01
N GLY A 248 14.20 -8.10 0.72
CA GLY A 248 14.57 -9.41 0.16
C GLY A 248 16.04 -9.54 -0.29
N GLY A 249 16.89 -8.54 -0.02
CA GLY A 249 18.26 -8.46 -0.52
C GLY A 249 18.37 -7.98 -1.97
N ALA A 250 17.26 -7.59 -2.60
CA ALA A 250 17.26 -6.96 -3.91
C ALA A 250 17.86 -5.55 -3.81
N THR A 251 18.55 -5.12 -4.86
CA THR A 251 19.14 -3.77 -4.98
C THR A 251 18.48 -2.93 -6.07
N ASP A 252 17.70 -3.59 -6.92
CA ASP A 252 17.13 -3.04 -8.13
C ASP A 252 15.65 -3.38 -8.21
N VAL A 253 14.90 -2.47 -8.81
CA VAL A 253 13.44 -2.48 -8.94
C VAL A 253 13.11 -2.68 -10.41
N ASP A 254 12.19 -3.60 -10.72
CA ASP A 254 11.64 -3.70 -12.08
C ASP A 254 10.43 -2.78 -12.26
N PHE A 255 9.91 -2.72 -13.49
CA PHE A 255 8.81 -1.81 -13.81
C PHE A 255 7.52 -2.14 -13.04
N ASP A 256 7.24 -3.42 -12.82
CA ASP A 256 6.05 -3.90 -12.11
C ASP A 256 6.12 -3.51 -10.63
N ASP A 257 7.29 -3.66 -10.01
CA ASP A 257 7.53 -3.22 -8.63
C ASP A 257 7.41 -1.70 -8.50
N PHE A 258 7.97 -0.94 -9.45
CA PHE A 258 7.83 0.51 -9.49
C PHE A 258 6.37 0.95 -9.61
N LEU A 259 5.59 0.31 -10.48
CA LEU A 259 4.16 0.58 -10.64
C LEU A 259 3.40 0.33 -9.33
N LYS A 260 3.62 -0.82 -8.69
CA LYS A 260 2.98 -1.15 -7.41
C LYS A 260 3.34 -0.14 -6.32
N LEU A 261 4.62 0.22 -6.19
CA LEU A 261 5.07 1.25 -5.25
C LEU A 261 4.38 2.58 -5.50
N TYR A 262 4.30 3.00 -6.77
CA TYR A 262 3.64 4.25 -7.12
C TYR A 262 2.17 4.24 -6.71
N ILE A 263 1.41 3.20 -7.05
CA ILE A 263 -0.01 3.08 -6.67
C ILE A 263 -0.19 3.08 -5.15
N ASN A 264 0.65 2.31 -4.44
CA ASN A 264 0.55 2.15 -3.00
C ASN A 264 0.90 3.41 -2.23
N HIS A 265 1.82 4.24 -2.74
CA HIS A 265 2.28 5.43 -2.04
C HIS A 265 1.65 6.74 -2.52
N ARG A 266 1.21 6.84 -3.79
CA ARG A 266 0.64 8.08 -4.31
C ARG A 266 -0.56 8.55 -3.47
N PRO A 267 -0.76 9.86 -3.27
CA PRO A 267 -1.92 10.38 -2.57
C PRO A 267 -3.22 9.98 -3.28
N VAL A 268 -4.24 9.61 -2.51
CA VAL A 268 -5.59 9.33 -3.06
C VAL A 268 -6.31 10.63 -3.42
N VAL A 269 -6.10 11.65 -2.60
CA VAL A 269 -6.69 12.98 -2.79
C VAL A 269 -5.58 13.89 -3.31
N GLY A 270 -5.84 14.54 -4.44
CA GLY A 270 -4.92 15.52 -5.02
C GLY A 270 -4.79 16.77 -4.14
N VAL A 271 -3.71 17.52 -4.36
CA VAL A 271 -3.48 18.78 -3.65
C VAL A 271 -4.53 19.81 -4.05
N THR A 272 -5.27 20.31 -3.08
CA THR A 272 -6.33 21.31 -3.28
C THR A 272 -5.76 22.73 -3.34
N PRO A 273 -6.42 23.67 -4.06
CA PRO A 273 -6.00 25.08 -4.08
C PRO A 273 -5.92 25.71 -2.69
N SER A 274 -6.78 25.31 -1.76
CA SER A 274 -6.74 25.74 -0.36
C SER A 274 -5.48 25.28 0.34
N GLN A 275 -5.08 24.01 0.18
CA GLN A 275 -3.83 23.50 0.77
C GLN A 275 -2.61 24.25 0.22
N ILE A 276 -2.61 24.57 -1.07
CA ILE A 276 -1.55 25.39 -1.68
C ILE A 276 -1.51 26.79 -1.05
N ALA A 277 -2.66 27.44 -0.93
CA ALA A 277 -2.76 28.76 -0.30
C ALA A 277 -2.30 28.73 1.16
N ASP A 278 -2.64 27.68 1.91
CA ASP A 278 -2.23 27.48 3.30
C ASP A 278 -0.71 27.30 3.42
N ALA A 279 -0.12 26.48 2.54
CA ALA A 279 1.33 26.30 2.47
C ALA A 279 2.05 27.64 2.19
N PHE A 280 1.56 28.45 1.24
CA PHE A 280 2.12 29.77 0.98
C PHE A 280 1.95 30.73 2.16
N ARG A 281 0.85 30.64 2.93
CA ARG A 281 0.67 31.43 4.15
C ARG A 281 1.72 31.05 5.21
N VAL A 282 1.99 29.76 5.40
CA VAL A 282 3.04 29.28 6.32
C VAL A 282 4.43 29.76 5.87
N LEU A 283 4.76 29.65 4.59
CA LEU A 283 6.03 30.14 4.05
C LEU A 283 6.15 31.67 4.23
N ALA A 284 5.11 32.43 3.90
CA ALA A 284 5.10 33.87 4.07
C ALA A 284 5.23 34.28 5.55
N ALA A 285 4.66 33.55 6.50
CA ALA A 285 4.84 33.81 7.93
C ALA A 285 6.27 33.48 8.40
N THR A 286 6.86 32.41 7.86
CA THR A 286 8.21 31.96 8.23
C THR A 286 9.30 32.91 7.70
N TYR A 287 9.09 33.52 6.53
CA TYR A 287 10.09 34.36 5.87
C TYR A 287 9.73 35.86 5.79
N GLY A 288 8.47 36.23 5.95
CA GLY A 288 7.98 37.62 5.88
C GLY A 288 8.25 38.46 7.14
N GLY A 289 8.71 37.83 8.23
CA GLY A 289 9.16 38.52 9.45
C GLY A 289 10.57 39.10 9.37
N ALA A 290 11.39 38.68 8.41
CA ALA A 290 12.79 39.12 8.26
C ALA A 290 12.94 40.49 7.56
N GLY A 291 11.84 41.15 7.18
CA GLY A 291 11.84 42.42 6.45
C GLY A 291 11.78 43.69 7.30
N LYS A 292 11.84 43.61 8.63
CA LYS A 292 11.84 44.79 9.52
C LYS A 292 12.98 44.73 10.54
N GLU A 293 14.19 45.00 10.09
CA GLU A 293 15.11 46.00 10.67
C GLU A 293 16.44 45.93 9.93
N GLY A 294 16.78 47.02 9.24
CA GLY A 294 18.10 47.18 8.67
C GLY A 294 19.12 47.47 9.77
N SER A 295 20.13 46.62 9.88
CA SER A 295 21.50 47.07 10.13
C SER A 295 22.46 46.11 9.45
N ALA A 296 23.20 46.65 8.49
CA ALA A 296 24.18 45.94 7.69
C ALA A 296 25.27 45.30 8.55
N ASN A 297 25.47 43.98 8.41
CA ASN A 297 26.81 43.40 8.26
C ASN A 297 26.76 41.93 7.84
N GLY A 298 27.56 41.58 6.83
CA GLY A 298 28.21 40.28 6.68
C GLY A 298 27.34 39.06 6.35
N SER A 299 27.15 38.81 5.05
CA SER A 299 27.19 37.49 4.40
C SER A 299 26.86 36.25 5.26
N GLN A 300 25.57 35.92 5.40
CA GLN A 300 25.11 34.53 5.52
C GLN A 300 23.75 34.40 4.81
N GLU A 301 23.72 33.64 3.72
CA GLU A 301 22.46 33.14 3.17
C GLU A 301 21.74 32.30 4.24
N PRO A 302 20.43 32.46 4.45
CA PRO A 302 19.70 31.63 5.40
C PRO A 302 19.56 30.22 4.78
N LEU A 303 20.49 29.33 5.13
CA LEU A 303 20.39 27.90 4.83
C LEU A 303 19.08 27.37 5.41
N LEU A 304 18.27 26.75 4.54
CA LEU A 304 17.07 25.99 4.90
C LEU A 304 17.41 25.00 6.03
N SER A 305 17.02 25.29 7.27
CA SER A 305 17.11 24.27 8.31
C SER A 305 15.97 23.28 8.12
N ARG A 306 16.30 22.02 7.83
CA ARG A 306 15.41 20.88 7.59
C ARG A 306 14.21 20.75 8.55
N SER A 307 14.30 21.31 9.75
CA SER A 307 13.23 21.34 10.76
C SER A 307 11.98 22.14 10.37
N ALA A 308 12.06 23.10 9.45
CA ALA A 308 10.90 23.92 9.04
C ALA A 308 10.02 23.24 7.98
N LEU A 309 10.58 22.37 7.14
CA LEU A 309 9.85 21.73 6.04
C LEU A 309 9.00 20.54 6.49
N VAL A 310 9.31 19.92 7.64
CA VAL A 310 8.65 18.70 8.14
C VAL A 310 7.28 18.99 8.79
N ARG A 311 6.88 20.27 8.91
CA ARG A 311 5.62 20.69 9.55
C ARG A 311 4.55 21.25 8.59
N ALA A 312 4.82 21.30 7.30
CA ALA A 312 3.87 21.74 6.27
C ALA A 312 3.40 20.53 5.45
#